data_AF-A0A955MSY7-F1
#
_entry.id   AF-A0A955MSY7-F1
#
_cell.length_a   1.000
_cell.length_b   1.000
_cell.length_c   1.000
_cell.angle_alpha   90.00
_cell.angle_beta   90.00
_cell.angle_gamma   90.00
#
_symmetry.space_group_name_H-M   'P 1'
#
loop_
_entity.id
_entity.type
_entity.pdbx_description
1 polymer ?
#
loop_
_entity_poly.entity_id
_entity_poly.type
_entity_poly.pdbx_seq_one_letter_code
_entity_poly.pdbx_strand_id
1 'polypeptide(L)'
;IKYTTFCMRGEDNHEVTEQVAPFPLEDGEKVTLQVFLDKSILEVFANGRQCVTQRVYPTREDSVGVAVFSEGGSATVEKIQSWEMAATNEW
;
A
#
# COMPACT_ATOMS: atom_id res chain seq x y z
N ILE A 1 19.80 15.56 5.40
CA ILE A 1 18.84 14.46 5.14
C ILE A 1 18.28 14.71 3.75
N LYS A 2 18.65 13.90 2.76
CA LYS A 2 18.18 14.06 1.38
C LYS A 2 16.81 13.40 1.27
N TYR A 3 15.76 14.19 1.06
CA TYR A 3 14.48 13.67 0.62
C TYR A 3 14.62 13.32 -0.85
N THR A 4 14.73 12.03 -1.18
CA THR A 4 14.54 11.60 -2.57
C THR A 4 13.03 11.58 -2.82
N THR A 5 12.49 12.73 -3.22
CA THR A 5 11.14 12.83 -3.76
C THR A 5 11.10 12.01 -5.04
N PHE A 6 10.46 10.83 -5.01
CA PHE A 6 10.03 10.15 -6.22
C PHE A 6 8.80 10.89 -6.77
N CYS A 7 9.05 12.03 -7.43
CA CYS A 7 8.07 12.60 -8.34
C CYS A 7 8.04 11.71 -9.58
N MET A 8 6.91 11.03 -9.79
CA MET A 8 6.61 10.34 -11.05
C MET A 8 6.59 11.40 -12.17
N ARG A 9 7.73 11.56 -12.86
CA ARG A 9 7.83 12.38 -14.07
C ARG A 9 7.25 11.56 -15.21
N GLY A 10 6.29 12.15 -15.94
CA GLY A 10 5.46 11.46 -16.91
C GLY A 10 6.13 11.01 -18.20
N GLU A 11 5.26 10.48 -19.07
CA GLU A 11 5.47 10.09 -20.47
C GLU A 11 6.19 8.74 -20.68
N ASP A 12 5.57 7.67 -20.18
CA ASP A 12 5.43 6.37 -20.86
C ASP A 12 4.58 5.45 -19.97
N ASN A 13 3.45 4.95 -20.48
CA ASN A 13 2.50 4.13 -19.70
C ASN A 13 3.01 2.68 -19.56
N HIS A 14 4.18 2.50 -18.95
CA HIS A 14 4.67 1.19 -18.56
C HIS A 14 3.84 0.68 -17.39
N GLU A 15 3.34 -0.55 -17.50
CA GLU A 15 2.79 -1.27 -16.35
C GLU A 15 3.90 -1.39 -15.29
N VAL A 16 3.75 -0.66 -14.20
CA VAL A 16 4.59 -0.85 -13.02
C VAL A 16 4.12 -2.15 -12.38
N THR A 17 4.88 -3.22 -12.60
CA THR A 17 4.58 -4.54 -12.03
C THR A 17 4.93 -4.62 -10.55
N GLU A 18 5.83 -3.74 -10.08
CA GLU A 18 6.29 -3.71 -8.69
C GLU A 18 6.69 -2.29 -8.30
N GLN A 19 6.25 -1.86 -7.11
CA GLN A 19 6.72 -0.64 -6.47
C GLN A 19 7.52 -1.00 -5.22
N VAL A 20 8.81 -0.63 -5.21
CA VAL A 20 9.74 -0.99 -4.13
C VAL A 20 10.05 0.23 -3.28
N ALA A 21 9.83 0.13 -1.97
CA ALA A 21 10.27 1.10 -0.98
C ALA A 21 11.03 0.38 0.14
N PRO A 22 12.37 0.47 0.17
CA PRO A 22 13.17 -0.16 1.23
C PRO A 22 12.73 0.32 2.62
N PHE A 23 12.50 -0.64 3.51
CA PHE A 23 12.00 -0.36 4.84
C PHE A 23 12.80 -1.12 5.90
N PRO A 24 13.87 -0.52 6.46
CA PRO A 24 14.65 -1.17 7.51
C PRO A 24 13.83 -1.30 8.80
N LEU A 25 13.90 -2.49 9.37
CA LEU A 25 13.34 -2.86 10.67
C LEU A 25 14.46 -3.12 11.66
N GLU A 26 14.26 -2.68 12.89
CA GLU A 26 15.10 -3.09 14.01
C GLU A 26 14.77 -4.55 14.43
N ASP A 27 15.69 -5.19 15.15
CA ASP A 27 15.46 -6.55 15.63
C ASP A 27 14.23 -6.62 16.54
N GLY A 28 13.31 -7.55 16.23
CA GLY A 28 12.03 -7.67 16.91
C GLY A 28 11.01 -6.55 16.63
N GLU A 29 11.31 -5.58 15.75
CA GLU A 29 10.35 -4.54 15.38
C GLU A 29 9.20 -5.14 14.56
N LYS A 30 7.96 -4.87 15.00
CA LYS A 30 6.76 -5.29 14.28
C LYS A 30 6.45 -4.31 13.14
N VAL A 31 6.00 -4.86 12.01
CA VAL A 31 5.45 -4.05 10.91
C VAL A 31 3.99 -3.73 11.21
N THR A 32 3.67 -2.45 11.20
CA THR A 32 2.30 -1.91 11.19
C THR A 32 2.05 -1.26 9.84
N LEU A 33 1.09 -1.81 9.09
CA LEU A 33 0.65 -1.25 7.82
C LEU A 33 -0.67 -0.50 8.02
N GLN A 34 -0.73 0.74 7.55
CA GLN A 34 -1.98 1.47 7.35
C GLN A 34 -2.20 1.59 5.85
N VAL A 35 -3.30 1.01 5.37
CA VAL A 35 -3.62 0.93 3.94
C VAL A 35 -4.90 1.71 3.68
N PHE A 36 -4.82 2.68 2.77
CA PHE A 36 -5.96 3.45 2.28
C PHE A 36 -6.23 3.10 0.82
N LEU A 37 -7.49 2.81 0.52
CA LEU A 37 -7.95 2.53 -0.83
C LEU A 37 -9.12 3.46 -1.14
N ASP A 38 -8.91 4.41 -2.05
CA ASP A 38 -9.93 5.33 -2.54
C ASP A 38 -10.02 5.24 -4.07
N LYS A 39 -11.08 4.61 -4.55
CA LYS A 39 -11.35 4.34 -5.97
C LYS A 39 -10.17 3.68 -6.67
N SER A 40 -9.29 4.48 -7.28
CA SER A 40 -8.12 4.00 -8.04
C SER A 40 -6.80 4.32 -7.36
N ILE A 41 -6.81 4.84 -6.13
CA ILE A 41 -5.61 5.24 -5.37
C ILE A 41 -5.41 4.27 -4.22
N LEU A 42 -4.23 3.68 -4.16
CA LEU A 42 -3.76 2.84 -3.06
C LEU A 42 -2.59 3.54 -2.38
N GLU A 43 -2.69 3.73 -1.06
CA GLU A 43 -1.62 4.26 -0.23
C GLU A 43 -1.31 3.29 0.91
N VAL A 44 -0.04 2.96 1.08
CA VAL A 44 0.44 2.03 2.10
C VAL A 44 1.49 2.73 2.95
N PHE A 45 1.21 2.88 4.24
CA PHE A 45 2.12 3.47 5.22
C PHE A 45 2.68 2.38 6.14
N ALA A 46 4.00 2.28 6.22
CA ALA A 46 4.70 1.35 7.10
C ALA A 46 5.29 2.08 8.32
N ASN A 47 4.85 1.68 9.52
CA ASN A 47 5.18 2.22 10.85
C ASN A 47 5.18 3.77 10.92
N GLY A 48 4.42 4.46 10.06
CA GLY A 48 4.43 5.93 9.95
C GLY A 48 5.75 6.54 9.46
N ARG A 49 6.70 5.72 8.97
CA ARG A 49 8.06 6.12 8.57
C ARG A 49 8.27 6.08 7.06
N GLN A 50 7.54 5.22 6.35
CA GLN A 50 7.62 5.08 4.90
C GLN A 50 6.21 5.01 4.30
N CYS A 51 6.04 5.59 3.12
CA CYS A 51 4.81 5.52 2.35
C CYS A 51 5.09 5.11 0.91
N VAL A 52 4.15 4.36 0.34
CA VAL A 52 4.05 4.04 -1.08
C VAL A 52 2.65 4.43 -1.56
N THR A 53 2.59 5.16 -2.67
CA THR A 53 1.32 5.56 -3.31
C THR A 53 1.33 5.10 -4.75
N GLN A 54 0.26 4.43 -5.17
CA GLN A 54 0.06 3.95 -6.53
C GLN A 54 -1.37 4.19 -7.02
N ARG A 55 -1.52 4.24 -8.34
CA ARG A 55 -2.82 4.04 -8.98
C ARG A 55 -3.01 2.57 -9.33
N VAL A 56 -4.19 2.03 -9.04
CA VAL A 56 -4.59 0.65 -9.35
C VAL A 56 -5.92 0.66 -10.10
N TYR A 57 -6.01 -0.15 -11.15
CA TYR A 57 -7.20 -0.32 -11.99
C TYR A 57 -7.50 -1.82 -12.13
N PRO A 58 -8.22 -2.43 -11.17
CA PRO A 58 -8.52 -3.85 -11.23
C PRO A 58 -9.31 -4.20 -12.49
N THR A 59 -8.88 -5.23 -13.22
CA THR A 59 -9.52 -5.69 -14.46
C THR A 59 -10.41 -6.91 -14.27
N ARG A 60 -10.27 -7.62 -13.13
CA ARG A 60 -11.06 -8.81 -12.82
C ARG A 60 -12.31 -8.43 -12.02
N GLU A 61 -13.44 -9.03 -12.37
CA GLU A 61 -14.73 -8.81 -11.70
C GLU A 61 -14.71 -9.23 -10.22
N ASP A 62 -13.83 -10.16 -9.84
CA ASP A 62 -13.70 -10.67 -8.47
C ASP A 62 -12.71 -9.87 -7.59
N SER A 63 -12.19 -8.74 -8.09
CA SER A 63 -11.27 -7.86 -7.33
C SER A 63 -12.00 -6.94 -6.35
N VAL A 64 -12.86 -7.53 -5.51
CA VAL A 64 -13.74 -6.84 -4.55
C VAL A 64 -13.43 -7.17 -3.09
N GLY A 65 -12.43 -8.04 -2.85
CA GLY A 65 -12.07 -8.53 -1.52
C GLY A 65 -10.64 -8.19 -1.11
N VAL A 66 -10.34 -8.44 0.16
CA VAL A 66 -8.99 -8.32 0.74
C VAL A 66 -8.59 -9.67 1.31
N ALA A 67 -7.36 -10.09 1.03
CA ALA A 67 -6.78 -11.31 1.58
C ALA A 67 -5.40 -11.00 2.16
N VAL A 68 -5.03 -11.74 3.21
CA VAL A 68 -3.69 -11.72 3.77
C VAL A 68 -3.04 -13.08 3.50
N PHE A 69 -1.82 -13.05 2.99
CA PHE A 69 -1.09 -14.24 2.60
C PHE A 69 0.40 -14.06 2.94
N SER A 70 1.15 -15.17 3.02
CA SER A 70 2.60 -15.16 3.11
C SER A 70 3.17 -16.14 2.10
N GLU A 71 4.29 -15.76 1.48
CA GLU A 71 5.02 -16.58 0.51
C GLU A 71 6.46 -16.76 0.99
N GLY A 72 7.04 -17.95 0.80
CA GLY A 72 8.43 -18.22 1.18
C GLY A 72 8.69 -18.37 2.69
N GLY A 73 7.65 -18.32 3.53
CA GLY A 73 7.77 -18.49 4.98
C GLY A 73 6.46 -18.28 5.71
N SER A 74 6.51 -18.36 7.04
CA SER A 74 5.37 -18.09 7.92
C SER A 74 5.39 -16.63 8.39
N ALA A 75 4.23 -15.98 8.38
CA ALA A 75 4.01 -14.70 9.03
C ALA A 75 2.91 -14.84 10.10
N THR A 76 3.10 -14.19 11.24
CA THR A 76 2.07 -14.08 12.27
C THR A 76 1.44 -12.70 12.20
N VAL A 77 0.13 -12.65 12.00
CA VAL A 77 -0.62 -11.39 12.00
C VAL A 77 -1.34 -11.25 13.33
N GLU A 78 -0.90 -10.29 14.13
CA GLU A 78 -1.46 -10.08 15.47
C GLU A 78 -2.82 -9.38 15.44
N LYS A 79 -3.06 -8.52 14.45
CA LYS A 79 -4.27 -7.72 14.37
C LYS A 79 -4.57 -7.30 12.94
N ILE A 80 -5.82 -7.44 12.53
CA ILE A 80 -6.37 -6.86 11.29
C ILE A 80 -7.62 -6.09 11.68
N GLN A 81 -7.73 -4.86 11.17
CA GLN A 81 -8.93 -4.04 11.29
C GLN A 81 -9.17 -3.33 9.97
N SER A 82 -10.44 -3.18 9.61
CA SER A 82 -10.87 -2.50 8.40
C SER A 82 -12.04 -1.59 8.73
N TRP A 83 -12.12 -0.48 8.03
CA TRP A 83 -13.20 0.49 8.15
C TRP A 83 -13.64 0.90 6.75
N GLU A 84 -14.94 1.13 6.58
CA GLU A 84 -15.46 1.76 5.37
C GLU A 84 -15.19 3.26 5.44
N MET A 85 -14.64 3.82 4.35
CA MET A 85 -14.34 5.24 4.25
C MET A 85 -15.53 5.98 3.67
N ALA A 86 -16.06 6.95 4.44
CA ALA A 86 -17.09 7.85 3.94
C ALA A 86 -16.51 8.83 2.91
N ALA A 87 -17.33 9.20 1.92
CA ALA A 87 -16.96 10.29 1.02
C ALA A 87 -16.78 11.59 1.80
N THR A 88 -15.71 12.35 1.52
CA THR A 88 -15.48 13.64 2.19
C THR A 88 -16.49 14.71 1.76
N ASN A 89 -17.08 14.56 0.56
CA ASN A 89 -18.12 15.44 0.04
C ASN A 89 -19.22 14.63 -0.68
N GLU A 90 -20.36 14.49 -0.02
CA GLU A 90 -21.61 14.04 -0.65
C GLU A 90 -22.28 15.26 -1.30
N TRP A 91 -22.37 15.25 -2.62
CA TRP A 91 -23.10 16.26 -3.40
C TRP A 91 -24.35 15.63 -4.01
#